data_AF-A0A7X0BTP3-F1
#
_entry.id   AF-A0A7X0BTP3-F1
#
_cell.length_a   1.000
_cell.length_b   1.000
_cell.length_c   1.000
_cell.angle_alpha   90.00
_cell.angle_beta   90.00
_cell.angle_gamma   90.00
#
_symmetry.space_group_name_H-M   'P 1'
#
loop_
_entity.id
_entity.type
_entity.pdbx_description
1 polymer ?
#
loop_
_entity_poly.entity_id
_entity_poly.type
_entity_poly.pdbx_seq_one_letter_code
_entity_poly.pdbx_strand_id
1 'polypeptide(L)'
;MQMNSKERLKSLLNAAGLKSSLIRLKVLGALENESEGLSTSQLHIRLLLSGESLERANIRETIYRLMAHKVLTQSGNRRYRINTEWNSPPR
;
A
#
# COMPACT_ATOMS: atom_id res chain seq x y z
N MET A 1 -6.44 9.41 -21.27
CA MET A 1 -7.32 9.28 -20.08
C MET A 1 -6.45 8.79 -18.92
N GLN A 2 -6.02 9.68 -18.01
CA GLN A 2 -5.33 9.24 -16.81
C GLN A 2 -6.36 8.59 -15.90
N MET A 3 -6.35 7.26 -15.81
CA MET A 3 -7.10 6.55 -14.78
C MET A 3 -6.57 7.06 -13.44
N ASN A 4 -7.37 7.83 -12.70
CA ASN A 4 -6.98 8.44 -11.43
C ASN A 4 -6.30 7.37 -10.57
N SER A 5 -5.02 7.52 -10.22
CA SER A 5 -4.27 6.53 -9.41
C SER A 5 -5.07 6.07 -8.19
N LYS A 6 -5.81 7.00 -7.59
CA LYS A 6 -6.73 6.74 -6.47
C LYS A 6 -7.82 5.72 -6.81
N GLU A 7 -8.46 5.79 -7.97
CA GLU A 7 -9.49 4.84 -8.41
C GLU A 7 -8.89 3.46 -8.67
N ARG A 8 -7.70 3.39 -9.28
CA ARG A 8 -6.97 2.13 -9.46
C ARG A 8 -6.66 1.46 -8.11
N LEU A 9 -6.16 2.23 -7.14
CA LEU A 9 -5.85 1.73 -5.80
C LEU A 9 -7.10 1.30 -5.03
N LYS A 10 -8.23 2.00 -5.20
CA LYS A 10 -9.53 1.56 -4.66
C LYS A 10 -9.94 0.22 -5.26
N SER A 11 -9.85 0.06 -6.57
CA SER A 11 -10.16 -1.20 -7.25
C SER A 11 -9.27 -2.34 -6.77
N LEU A 12 -7.97 -2.09 -6.58
CA LEU A 12 -7.04 -3.07 -6.02
C LEU A 12 -7.45 -3.53 -4.61
N LEU A 13 -7.78 -2.58 -3.73
CA LEU A 13 -8.25 -2.89 -2.39
C LEU A 13 -9.56 -3.67 -2.41
N ASN A 14 -10.53 -3.22 -3.22
CA ASN A 14 -11.84 -3.85 -3.32
C ASN A 14 -11.71 -5.30 -3.80
N ALA A 15 -10.94 -5.52 -4.86
CA ALA A 15 -10.72 -6.84 -5.40
C ALA A 15 -9.99 -7.76 -4.39
N ALA A 16 -9.19 -7.21 -3.48
CA ALA A 16 -8.57 -7.93 -2.35
C ALA A 16 -9.50 -8.18 -1.15
N GLY A 17 -10.79 -7.85 -1.27
CA GLY A 17 -11.77 -7.94 -0.19
C GLY A 17 -11.55 -6.91 0.92
N LEU A 18 -10.75 -5.87 0.67
CA LEU A 18 -10.41 -4.83 1.64
C LEU A 18 -11.24 -3.57 1.39
N LYS A 19 -11.77 -3.00 2.48
CA LYS A 19 -12.36 -1.66 2.44
C LYS A 19 -11.31 -0.63 2.02
N SER A 20 -11.69 0.30 1.14
CA SER A 20 -10.89 1.42 0.68
C SER A 20 -10.75 2.53 1.74
N SER A 21 -10.11 2.19 2.86
CA SER A 21 -9.78 3.17 3.92
C SER A 21 -8.72 4.16 3.44
N LEU A 22 -8.80 5.40 3.92
CA LEU A 22 -7.86 6.47 3.58
C LEU A 22 -6.41 6.06 3.85
N ILE A 23 -6.14 5.43 5.00
CA ILE A 23 -4.78 4.98 5.36
C ILE A 23 -4.22 3.96 4.35
N ARG A 24 -5.05 3.02 3.89
CA ARG A 24 -4.63 2.01 2.90
C ARG A 24 -4.32 2.64 1.55
N LEU A 25 -5.16 3.57 1.11
CA LEU A 25 -4.95 4.31 -0.13
C LEU A 25 -3.68 5.16 -0.06
N LYS A 26 -3.40 5.78 1.08
CA LYS A 26 -2.19 6.60 1.28
C LYS A 26 -0.93 5.74 1.30
N VAL A 27 -0.93 4.62 2.04
CA VAL A 27 0.19 3.67 2.06
C VAL A 27 0.45 3.11 0.66
N LEU A 28 -0.59 2.71 -0.07
CA LEU A 28 -0.44 2.21 -1.44
C LEU A 28 0.04 3.31 -2.40
N GLY A 29 -0.50 4.52 -2.30
CA GLY A 29 -0.07 5.65 -3.15
C GLY A 29 1.39 6.04 -2.93
N ALA A 30 1.88 5.94 -1.70
CA ALA A 30 3.30 6.14 -1.40
C ALA A 30 4.21 5.05 -2.00
N LEU A 31 3.68 3.87 -2.31
CA LEU A 31 4.40 2.75 -2.93
C LEU A 31 4.21 2.65 -4.44
N GLU A 32 3.21 3.30 -5.01
CA GLU A 32 2.82 3.14 -6.42
C GLU A 32 3.96 3.45 -7.40
N ASN A 33 4.79 4.44 -7.07
CA ASN A 33 5.89 4.90 -7.92
C ASN A 33 7.27 4.35 -7.48
N GLU A 34 7.31 3.46 -6.49
CA GLU A 34 8.55 3.00 -5.87
C GLU A 34 8.81 1.53 -6.23
N SER A 35 9.44 1.29 -7.39
CA SER A 35 9.69 -0.05 -7.93
C SER A 35 10.49 -0.96 -6.99
N GLU A 36 11.44 -0.39 -6.26
CA GLU A 36 12.25 -1.11 -5.26
C GLU A 36 11.53 -1.34 -3.92
N GLY A 37 10.37 -0.69 -3.74
CA GLY A 37 9.64 -0.64 -2.48
C GLY A 37 10.29 0.25 -1.43
N LEU A 38 9.54 0.50 -0.36
CA LEU A 38 9.96 1.36 0.75
C LEU A 38 9.99 0.58 2.07
N SER A 39 10.93 0.90 2.94
CA SER A 39 10.89 0.47 4.34
C SER A 39 9.77 1.19 5.10
N THR A 40 9.35 0.65 6.26
CA THR A 40 8.36 1.31 7.13
C THR A 40 8.78 2.73 7.52
N SER A 41 10.08 2.96 7.75
CA SER A 41 10.61 4.29 8.07
C SER A 41 10.49 5.27 6.90
N GLN A 42 10.83 4.82 5.69
CA GLN A 42 10.68 5.65 4.49
C GLN A 42 9.21 5.95 4.18
N LEU A 43 8.33 4.97 4.35
CA LEU A 43 6.87 5.17 4.22
C LEU A 43 6.35 6.23 5.18
N HIS A 44 6.74 6.13 6.46
CA HIS A 44 6.34 7.11 7.47
C HIS A 44 6.82 8.53 7.12
N ILE A 45 8.09 8.68 6.71
CA ILE A 45 8.62 9.98 6.30
C ILE A 45 7.87 10.53 5.09
N ARG A 46 7.62 9.70 4.05
CA ARG A 46 6.90 10.13 2.85
C ARG A 46 5.47 10.58 3.15
N LEU A 47 4.77 9.84 4.02
CA LEU A 47 3.42 10.18 4.46
C LEU A 47 3.42 11.49 5.25
N LEU A 48 4.37 11.64 6.18
CA LEU A 48 4.55 12.87 6.96
C LEU A 48 4.81 14.09 6.06
N LEU A 49 5.71 13.95 5.07
CA LEU A 49 6.01 15.00 4.09
C LEU A 49 4.82 15.35 3.19
N SER A 50 3.85 14.44 3.04
CA SER A 50 2.60 14.67 2.30
C SER A 50 1.52 15.35 3.16
N GLY A 51 1.85 15.76 4.39
CA GLY A 51 0.92 16.37 5.35
C GLY A 51 0.09 15.36 6.14
N GLU A 52 0.38 14.06 6.06
CA GLU A 52 -0.36 13.03 6.79
C GLU A 52 0.28 12.76 8.15
N SER A 53 -0.49 12.94 9.23
CA SER A 53 -0.06 12.55 10.58
C SER A 53 -0.49 11.11 10.87
N LEU A 54 0.25 10.15 10.31
CA LEU A 54 0.01 8.73 10.53
C LEU A 54 1.08 8.15 11.44
N GLU A 55 0.68 7.54 12.56
CA GLU A 55 1.63 6.88 13.45
C GLU A 55 2.30 5.67 12.79
N ARG A 56 3.59 5.46 13.08
CA ARG A 56 4.35 4.30 12.60
C ARG A 56 3.68 2.96 12.92
N ALA A 57 3.02 2.84 14.07
CA ALA A 57 2.28 1.64 14.46
C ALA A 57 1.11 1.35 13.50
N ASN A 58 0.32 2.37 13.15
CA ASN A 58 -0.81 2.26 12.23
C ASN A 58 -0.37 1.94 10.81
N ILE A 59 0.76 2.49 10.36
CA ILE A 59 1.39 2.15 9.08
C ILE A 59 1.81 0.68 9.07
N ARG A 60 2.50 0.23 10.13
CA ARG A 60 2.97 -1.15 10.24
C ARG A 60 1.79 -2.14 10.24
N GLU A 61 0.75 -1.89 11.01
CA GLU A 61 -0.45 -2.72 11.02
C GLU A 61 -1.12 -2.76 9.64
N THR A 62 -1.21 -1.60 8.97
CA THR A 62 -1.76 -1.51 7.61
C THR A 62 -0.94 -2.34 6.63
N ILE A 63 0.39 -2.26 6.68
CA ILE A 63 1.29 -3.08 5.85
C ILE A 63 1.04 -4.57 6.10
N TYR A 64 1.00 -5.02 7.35
CA TYR A 64 0.74 -6.43 7.68
C TYR A 64 -0.60 -6.92 7.13
N ARG A 65 -1.67 -6.14 7.28
CA ARG A 65 -2.98 -6.48 6.72
C ARG A 65 -2.95 -6.54 5.19
N LEU A 66 -2.29 -5.58 4.53
CA LEU A 66 -2.18 -5.59 3.06
C LEU A 66 -1.35 -6.78 2.55
N MET A 67 -0.30 -7.19 3.27
CA MET A 67 0.47 -8.40 2.95
C MET A 67 -0.35 -9.68 3.16
N ALA A 68 -1.14 -9.76 4.23
CA ALA A 68 -2.02 -10.90 4.48
C ALA A 68 -3.03 -11.12 3.35
N HIS A 69 -3.49 -10.04 2.70
CA HIS A 69 -4.35 -10.08 1.52
C HIS A 69 -3.57 -10.13 0.19
N LYS A 70 -2.26 -10.35 0.24
CA LYS A 70 -1.34 -10.42 -0.90
C LYS A 70 -1.26 -9.15 -1.77
N VAL A 71 -1.79 -8.03 -1.28
CA VAL A 71 -1.76 -6.72 -1.98
C VAL A 71 -0.36 -6.12 -1.96
N LEU A 72 0.37 -6.35 -0.87
CA LEU A 72 1.79 -6.00 -0.75
C LEU A 72 2.64 -7.26 -0.70
N THR A 73 3.85 -7.16 -1.22
CA THR A 73 4.90 -8.15 -0.97
C THR A 73 6.08 -7.47 -0.28
N GLN A 74 6.71 -8.21 0.63
CA GLN A 74 7.98 -7.82 1.20
C GLN A 74 9.10 -8.29 0.25
N SER A 75 10.00 -7.37 -0.10
CA SER A 75 11.27 -7.67 -0.76
C SER A 75 12.39 -7.73 0.29
N GLY A 76 13.59 -8.14 -0.13
CA GLY A 76 14.79 -8.09 0.71
C GLY A 76 14.97 -6.74 1.40
N ASN A 77 15.59 -6.73 2.59
CA ASN A 77 15.83 -5.54 3.41
C ASN A 77 14.56 -4.87 4.00
N ARG A 78 13.50 -5.65 4.28
CA ARG A 78 12.26 -5.15 4.90
C ARG A 78 11.59 -4.01 4.09
N ARG A 79 11.76 -4.03 2.78
CA ARG A 79 11.09 -3.11 1.86
C ARG A 79 9.77 -3.70 1.40
N TYR A 80 8.75 -2.88 1.27
CA TYR A 80 7.41 -3.30 0.85
C TYR A 80 7.09 -2.66 -0.50
N ARG A 81 6.50 -3.43 -1.40
CA ARG A 81 6.06 -2.96 -2.72
C ARG A 81 4.68 -3.51 -3.04
N ILE A 82 3.94 -2.83 -3.91
CA ILE A 82 2.67 -3.33 -4.44
C ILE A 82 2.93 -4.63 -5.19
N ASN A 83 2.16 -5.66 -4.87
CA ASN A 83 2.23 -6.91 -5.59
C ASN A 83 1.55 -6.73 -6.96
N THR A 84 2.36 -6.61 -8.01
CA THR A 84 1.90 -6.48 -9.40
C THR A 84 1.33 -7.78 -9.95
N GLU A 85 1.67 -8.92 -9.34
CA GLU A 85 1.19 -10.25 -9.70
C GLU A 85 -0.03 -10.66 -8.87
N TRP A 86 -0.67 -9.69 -8.21
CA TRP A 86 -1.91 -9.93 -7.49
C TRP A 86 -3.04 -10.25 -8.48
N ASN A 87 -3.15 -11.52 -8.85
CA ASN A 87 -4.36 -12.10 -9.40
C ASN A 87 -5.35 -12.26 -8.25
N SER A 88 -6.58 -11.81 -8.45
CA SER A 88 -7.65 -11.90 -7.44
C SER A 88 -7.66 -13.30 -6.78
N PRO A 89 -7.84 -13.39 -5.44
CA PRO A 89 -7.95 -14.70 -4.80
C PRO A 89 -9.10 -15.49 -5.44
N PRO A 90 -8.95 -16.81 -5.63
CA PRO A 90 -10.08 -17.64 -6.06
C PRO A 90 -11.22 -17.46 -5.05
N ARG A 91 -12.42 -17.19 -5.58
CA ARG A 91 -13.65 -17.00 -4.80
C ARG A 91 -14.01 -18.22 -3.98
#